data_AF-V9LIM3-F1
#
_entry.id   AF-V9LIM3-F1
#
_cell.length_a   1.000
_cell.length_b   1.000
_cell.length_c   1.000
_cell.angle_alpha   90.00
_cell.angle_beta   90.00
_cell.angle_gamma   90.00
#
_symmetry.space_group_name_H-M   'P 1'
#
loop_
_entity.id
_entity.type
_entity.pdbx_description
1 polymer ?
#
loop_
_entity_poly.entity_id
_entity_poly.type
_entity_poly.pdbx_seq_one_letter_code
_entity_poly.pdbx_strand_id
1 'polypeptide(L)'
;MVANIPVIQVFAEAVALSTDPFIFAKFDGVLGMGFRTISIDGIPPVFDRILDQHVLKEEVFSVYYNRDSYGSPGGELILGGTDPSYYTGDFHYLQLSKKGFWQIEMRGISVGGEILFCSQGCAAIVDTGSSYISGPAAEISSIVTSIGATSLAEGEYTA
;
A
#
# COMPACT_ATOMS: atom_id res chain seq x y z
N MET A 1 13.97 13.02 11.90
CA MET A 1 12.95 13.84 11.20
C MET A 1 12.29 12.97 10.15
N VAL A 2 11.03 13.22 9.83
CA VAL A 2 10.30 12.56 8.72
C VAL A 2 9.71 13.68 7.87
N ALA A 3 10.12 13.77 6.60
CA ALA A 3 9.77 14.90 5.71
C ALA A 3 10.00 16.27 6.38
N ASN A 4 11.17 16.47 7.00
CA ASN A 4 11.54 17.66 7.77
C ASN A 4 10.68 17.96 9.02
N ILE A 5 9.80 17.05 9.43
CA ILE A 5 9.05 17.14 10.69
C ILE A 5 9.87 16.46 11.80
N PRO A 6 10.21 17.13 12.90
CA PRO A 6 10.83 16.48 14.06
C PRO A 6 9.80 15.56 14.73
N VAL A 7 10.18 14.30 14.98
CA VAL A 7 9.30 13.31 15.61
C VAL A 7 10.11 12.56 16.66
N ILE A 8 9.57 12.48 17.88
CA ILE A 8 10.09 11.60 18.93
C ILE A 8 9.37 10.26 18.79
N GLN A 9 10.09 9.25 18.31
CA GLN A 9 9.52 7.96 17.93
C GLN A 9 10.28 6.82 18.60
N VAL A 10 9.53 5.84 19.12
CA VAL A 10 10.09 4.52 19.46
C VAL A 10 10.12 3.67 18.19
N PHE A 11 11.27 3.12 17.85
CA PHE A 11 11.42 2.22 16.71
C PHE A 11 12.18 0.96 17.14
N ALA A 12 12.02 -0.12 16.38
CA ALA A 12 12.73 -1.36 16.63
C ALA A 12 14.10 -1.33 15.94
N GLU A 13 15.14 -1.71 16.68
CA GLU A 13 16.46 -2.00 16.10
C GLU A 13 16.48 -3.47 15.68
N ALA A 14 16.60 -3.72 14.37
CA ALA A 14 16.71 -5.08 13.84
C ALA A 14 18.14 -5.60 14.04
N VAL A 15 18.32 -6.52 14.99
CA VAL A 15 19.63 -7.15 15.29
C VAL A 15 19.90 -8.44 14.52
N ALA A 16 18.87 -8.98 13.86
CA ALA A 16 18.95 -10.17 13.01
C ALA A 16 17.92 -10.06 11.89
N LEU A 17 18.35 -10.33 10.65
CA LEU A 17 17.51 -10.36 9.46
C LEU A 17 17.80 -11.64 8.66
N SER A 18 16.78 -12.22 8.03
CA SER A 18 16.99 -13.31 7.09
C SER A 18 17.76 -12.82 5.85
N THR A 19 18.53 -13.70 5.21
CA THR A 19 19.25 -13.33 3.98
C THR A 19 18.27 -12.98 2.87
N ASP A 20 17.27 -13.83 2.63
CA ASP A 20 16.21 -13.60 1.67
C ASP A 20 14.96 -13.08 2.42
N PRO A 21 14.32 -11.96 1.99
CA PRO A 21 14.61 -11.11 0.82
C PRO A 21 15.56 -9.93 1.07
N PHE A 22 16.01 -9.72 2.31
CA PHE A 22 16.65 -8.47 2.71
C PHE A 22 18.01 -8.19 2.05
N ILE A 23 18.74 -9.21 1.60
CA ILE A 23 20.02 -9.01 0.88
C ILE A 23 19.83 -8.36 -0.49
N PHE A 24 18.64 -8.50 -1.10
CA PHE A 24 18.31 -7.94 -2.40
C PHE A 24 17.55 -6.62 -2.31
N ALA A 25 17.05 -6.28 -1.12
CA ALA A 25 16.35 -5.04 -0.87
C ALA A 25 17.24 -3.82 -1.15
N LYS A 26 16.65 -2.77 -1.72
CA LYS A 26 17.30 -1.48 -1.96
C LYS A 26 16.92 -0.42 -0.91
N PHE A 27 16.38 -0.87 0.22
CA PHE A 27 15.96 -0.05 1.36
C PHE A 27 16.55 -0.62 2.66
N ASP A 28 16.78 0.23 3.65
CA ASP A 28 17.38 -0.16 4.93
C ASP A 28 16.35 -0.68 5.95
N GLY A 29 15.08 -0.28 5.81
CA GLY A 29 14.02 -0.66 6.73
C GLY A 29 12.63 -0.26 6.26
N VAL A 30 11.65 -0.41 7.14
CA VAL A 30 10.23 -0.19 6.86
C VAL A 30 9.66 0.85 7.81
N LEU A 31 8.98 1.85 7.27
CA LEU A 31 8.19 2.81 8.03
C LEU A 31 6.71 2.49 7.84
N GLY A 32 6.09 1.88 8.86
CA GLY A 32 4.68 1.50 8.82
C GLY A 32 3.76 2.72 8.92
N MET A 33 2.86 2.87 7.94
CA MET A 33 1.82 3.92 7.87
C MET A 33 0.41 3.37 8.12
N GLY A 34 0.31 2.19 8.74
CA GLY A 34 -0.95 1.55 9.13
C GLY A 34 -1.48 2.03 10.48
N PHE A 35 -2.60 1.48 10.92
CA PHE A 35 -3.23 1.87 12.18
C PHE A 35 -2.53 1.26 13.39
N ARG A 36 -2.53 1.99 14.52
CA ARG A 36 -1.97 1.52 15.80
C ARG A 36 -2.51 0.15 16.26
N THR A 37 -3.74 -0.22 15.88
CA THR A 37 -4.37 -1.49 16.27
C THR A 37 -3.64 -2.74 15.78
N ILE A 38 -2.80 -2.62 14.74
CA ILE A 38 -1.96 -3.71 14.23
C ILE A 38 -0.47 -3.50 14.53
N SER A 39 -0.13 -2.47 15.30
CA SER A 39 1.25 -2.20 15.70
C SER A 39 1.71 -3.22 16.74
N ILE A 40 2.87 -3.82 16.50
CA ILE A 40 3.51 -4.72 17.46
C ILE A 40 3.82 -3.93 18.75
N ASP A 41 3.58 -4.56 19.90
CA ASP A 41 3.73 -3.96 21.24
C ASP A 41 2.90 -2.68 21.47
N GLY A 42 1.94 -2.38 20.59
CA GLY A 42 1.05 -1.21 20.70
C GLY A 42 1.78 0.13 20.56
N ILE A 43 2.98 0.12 19.97
CA ILE A 43 3.80 1.32 19.73
C ILE A 43 3.04 2.25 18.78
N PRO A 44 2.82 3.53 19.13
CA PRO A 44 2.20 4.49 18.21
C PRO A 44 3.03 4.62 16.92
N PRO A 45 2.42 4.44 15.73
CA PRO A 45 3.08 4.68 14.46
C PRO A 45 3.61 6.11 14.32
N VAL A 46 4.55 6.30 13.38
CA VAL A 46 5.13 7.62 13.10
C VAL A 46 4.06 8.64 12.71
N PHE A 47 3.10 8.24 11.87
CA PHE A 47 2.07 9.17 11.43
C PHE A 47 1.16 9.62 12.58
N ASP A 48 0.77 8.72 13.50
CA ASP A 48 0.07 9.09 14.73
C ASP A 48 0.85 10.17 15.52
N ARG A 49 2.18 10.02 15.64
CA ARG A 49 3.02 11.04 16.32
C ARG A 49 3.08 12.37 15.59
N ILE A 50 2.91 12.39 14.28
CA ILE A 50 2.85 13.62 13.49
C ILE A 50 1.47 14.28 13.68
N LEU A 51 0.40 13.48 13.69
CA LEU A 51 -0.96 13.95 13.95
C LEU A 51 -1.07 14.61 15.34
N ASP A 52 -0.45 14.01 16.37
CA ASP A 52 -0.41 14.55 17.74
C ASP A 52 0.23 15.95 17.82
N GLN A 53 1.04 16.36 16.85
CA GLN A 53 1.68 17.67 16.81
C GLN A 53 0.81 18.76 16.17
N HIS A 54 -0.28 18.38 15.49
CA HIS A 54 -1.18 19.29 14.77
C HIS A 54 -0.47 20.23 13.79
N VAL A 55 0.58 19.74 13.13
CA VAL A 55 1.39 20.51 12.17
C VAL A 55 0.93 20.36 10.72
N LEU A 56 0.11 19.35 10.41
CA LEU A 56 -0.40 19.11 9.07
C LEU A 56 -1.62 19.99 8.80
N LYS A 57 -1.74 20.47 7.56
CA LYS A 57 -2.93 21.22 7.11
C LYS A 57 -4.17 20.31 7.12
N GLU A 58 -3.99 19.07 6.69
CA GLU A 58 -5.02 18.04 6.64
C GLU A 58 -4.47 16.76 7.27
N GLU A 59 -5.28 15.98 7.99
CA GLU A 59 -4.85 14.74 8.66
C GLU A 59 -4.80 13.55 7.67
N VAL A 60 -4.10 13.74 6.56
CA VAL A 60 -3.99 12.78 5.45
C VAL A 60 -2.55 12.63 5.01
N PHE A 61 -2.26 11.54 4.31
CA PHE A 61 -1.09 11.43 3.46
C PHE A 61 -1.50 10.87 2.10
N SER A 62 -0.74 11.19 1.06
CA SER A 62 -0.97 10.67 -0.29
C SER A 62 0.31 10.11 -0.89
N VAL A 63 0.16 9.13 -1.76
CA VAL A 63 1.29 8.44 -2.40
C VAL A 63 1.11 8.46 -3.91
N TYR A 64 2.12 8.97 -4.60
CA TYR A 64 2.26 8.91 -6.05
C TYR A 64 3.40 7.96 -6.41
N TYR A 65 3.19 7.13 -7.43
CA TYR A 65 4.22 6.28 -8.02
C TYR A 65 4.36 6.60 -9.50
N ASN A 66 5.58 6.90 -9.93
CA ASN A 66 5.89 6.96 -11.33
C ASN A 66 6.05 5.52 -11.87
N ARG A 67 5.24 5.17 -12.88
CA ARG A 67 5.29 3.84 -13.51
C ARG A 67 6.33 3.75 -14.62
N ASP A 68 6.92 4.86 -15.03
CA ASP A 68 8.13 4.88 -15.86
C ASP A 68 9.35 4.56 -15.00
N SER A 69 9.97 3.41 -15.25
CA SER A 69 11.17 2.94 -14.53
C SER A 69 12.39 3.85 -14.68
N TYR A 70 12.40 4.75 -15.67
CA TYR A 70 13.47 5.72 -15.90
C TYR A 70 13.06 7.16 -15.55
N GLY A 71 11.80 7.37 -15.15
CA GLY A 71 11.26 8.66 -14.80
C GLY A 71 11.78 9.18 -13.46
N SER A 72 11.91 10.51 -13.33
CA SER A 72 12.32 11.17 -12.09
C SER A 72 11.33 12.30 -11.74
N PRO A 73 10.83 12.39 -10.49
CA PRO A 73 11.06 11.45 -9.40
C PRO A 73 10.38 10.09 -9.65
N GLY A 74 10.84 9.04 -8.97
CA GLY A 74 10.23 7.70 -9.03
C GLY A 74 8.88 7.61 -8.30
N GLY A 75 8.59 8.54 -7.41
CA GLY A 75 7.35 8.65 -6.65
C GLY A 75 7.45 9.74 -5.60
N GLU A 76 6.34 10.03 -4.94
CA GLU A 76 6.28 11.03 -3.87
C GLU A 76 5.30 10.59 -2.76
N LEU A 77 5.72 10.76 -1.50
CA LEU A 77 4.86 10.67 -0.33
C LEU A 77 4.65 12.09 0.20
N ILE A 78 3.40 12.53 0.24
CA ILE A 78 3.01 13.84 0.76
C ILE A 78 2.34 13.64 2.11
N LEU A 79 2.82 14.32 3.14
CA LEU A 79 2.18 14.38 4.44
C LEU A 79 1.39 15.69 4.53
N GLY A 80 0.09 15.60 4.80
CA GLY A 80 -0.75 16.75 5.06
C GLY A 80 -1.51 17.31 3.85
N GLY A 81 -1.62 16.56 2.75
CA GLY A 81 -2.36 16.98 1.56
C GLY A 81 -2.10 16.09 0.35
N THR A 82 -2.28 16.67 -0.84
CA THR A 82 -2.06 16.05 -2.16
C THR A 82 -1.42 17.06 -3.11
N ASP A 83 -0.69 16.60 -4.14
CA ASP A 83 -0.20 17.47 -5.22
C ASP A 83 -1.08 17.31 -6.48
N PRO A 84 -1.81 18.35 -6.92
CA PRO A 84 -2.59 18.36 -8.16
C PRO A 84 -1.79 18.08 -9.44
N SER A 85 -0.46 18.17 -9.40
CA SER A 85 0.38 17.84 -10.56
C SER A 85 0.38 16.34 -10.90
N TYR A 86 0.02 15.47 -9.94
CA TYR A 86 0.10 14.02 -10.06
C TYR A 86 -1.25 13.31 -10.29
N TYR A 87 -2.35 14.06 -10.45
CA TYR A 87 -3.65 13.46 -10.76
C TYR A 87 -4.50 14.35 -11.68
N THR A 88 -5.56 13.76 -12.23
CA THR A 88 -6.58 14.46 -13.00
C THR A 88 -7.96 14.08 -12.48
N GLY A 89 -8.93 14.97 -12.61
CA GLY A 89 -10.27 14.77 -12.04
C GLY A 89 -10.30 14.95 -10.52
N ASP A 90 -11.36 14.44 -9.90
CA ASP A 90 -11.64 14.60 -8.47
C ASP A 90 -11.42 13.30 -7.69
N PHE A 91 -11.15 13.41 -6.38
CA PHE A 91 -11.07 12.25 -5.50
C PHE A 91 -12.47 11.67 -5.19
N HIS A 92 -12.56 10.35 -5.26
CA HIS A 92 -13.70 9.58 -4.75
C HIS A 92 -13.26 8.76 -3.54
N TYR A 93 -13.90 9.00 -2.40
CA TYR A 93 -13.52 8.38 -1.13
C TYR A 93 -14.35 7.14 -0.82
N LEU A 94 -13.67 6.12 -0.31
CA LEU A 94 -14.29 4.91 0.24
C LEU A 94 -14.12 4.90 1.75
N GLN A 95 -15.15 4.49 2.47
CA GLN A 95 -15.03 4.27 3.91
C GLN A 95 -14.22 3.01 4.20
N LEU A 96 -13.45 3.04 5.28
CA LEU A 96 -12.75 1.86 5.75
C LEU A 96 -13.75 0.83 6.27
N SER A 97 -13.64 -0.42 5.79
CA SER A 97 -14.48 -1.52 6.24
C SER A 97 -14.02 -2.07 7.60
N LYS A 98 -12.72 -1.97 7.90
CA LYS A 98 -12.12 -2.34 9.20
C LYS A 98 -10.84 -1.56 9.44
N LYS A 99 -10.68 -0.99 10.65
CA LYS A 99 -9.43 -0.33 11.07
C LYS A 99 -8.37 -1.39 11.42
N GLY A 100 -7.14 -1.14 10.98
CA GLY A 100 -6.00 -2.06 11.08
C GLY A 100 -5.08 -1.84 9.90
N PHE A 101 -5.36 -2.54 8.81
CA PHE A 101 -4.87 -2.16 7.49
C PHE A 101 -5.75 -1.05 6.89
N TRP A 102 -5.29 -0.45 5.78
CA TRP A 102 -6.13 0.43 4.94
C TRP A 102 -7.12 -0.42 4.14
N GLN A 103 -8.08 -1.02 4.85
CA GLN A 103 -9.01 -2.00 4.31
C GLN A 103 -10.31 -1.34 3.83
N ILE A 104 -10.69 -1.62 2.58
CA ILE A 104 -11.92 -1.16 1.93
C ILE A 104 -12.81 -2.35 1.55
N GLU A 105 -14.06 -2.06 1.20
CA GLU A 105 -14.97 -3.04 0.58
C GLU A 105 -14.90 -2.93 -0.94
N MET A 106 -14.64 -4.05 -1.62
CA MET A 106 -14.61 -4.16 -3.07
C MET A 106 -15.83 -4.92 -3.57
N ARG A 107 -16.54 -4.38 -4.57
CA ARG A 107 -17.85 -4.87 -5.05
C ARG A 107 -17.79 -5.72 -6.33
N GLY A 108 -16.62 -5.90 -6.90
CA GLY A 108 -16.46 -6.70 -8.10
C GLY A 108 -15.05 -6.62 -8.66
N ILE A 109 -14.59 -7.74 -9.21
CA ILE A 109 -13.41 -7.81 -10.08
C ILE A 109 -13.91 -8.26 -11.44
N SER A 110 -13.58 -7.50 -12.49
CA SER A 110 -14.03 -7.78 -13.85
C SER A 110 -12.87 -7.98 -14.82
N VAL A 111 -13.03 -8.91 -15.76
CA VAL A 111 -12.13 -9.12 -16.90
C VAL A 111 -12.97 -9.02 -18.17
N GLY A 112 -12.55 -8.20 -19.14
CA GLY A 112 -13.30 -8.01 -20.40
C GLY A 112 -14.69 -7.39 -20.23
N GLY A 113 -14.98 -6.75 -19.08
CA GLY A 113 -16.29 -6.15 -18.76
C GLY A 113 -17.25 -7.08 -18.02
N GLU A 114 -16.91 -8.35 -17.82
CA GLU A 114 -17.71 -9.29 -17.04
C GLU A 114 -17.17 -9.41 -15.61
N ILE A 115 -18.05 -9.29 -14.61
CA ILE A 115 -17.68 -9.48 -13.21
C ILE A 115 -17.45 -10.97 -12.95
N LEU A 116 -16.22 -11.33 -12.61
CA LEU A 116 -15.83 -12.71 -12.30
C LEU A 116 -15.91 -13.01 -10.80
N PHE A 117 -15.51 -12.06 -9.95
CA PHE A 117 -15.38 -12.28 -8.50
C PHE A 117 -15.89 -11.09 -7.69
N CYS A 118 -16.04 -11.28 -6.37
CA CYS A 118 -16.42 -10.26 -5.40
C CYS A 118 -17.78 -9.57 -5.67
N SER A 119 -18.69 -10.19 -6.44
CA SER A 119 -20.01 -9.62 -6.74
C SER A 119 -20.89 -9.42 -5.50
N GLN A 120 -20.67 -10.22 -4.44
CA GLN A 120 -21.32 -10.08 -3.14
C GLN A 120 -20.55 -9.18 -2.17
N GLY A 121 -19.46 -8.56 -2.61
CA GLY A 121 -18.52 -7.85 -1.76
C GLY A 121 -17.37 -8.74 -1.28
N CYS A 122 -16.17 -8.16 -1.20
CA CYS A 122 -15.01 -8.76 -0.55
C CYS A 122 -14.13 -7.66 0.08
N ALA A 123 -13.25 -8.04 1.00
CA ALA A 123 -12.28 -7.11 1.59
C ALA A 123 -11.08 -6.95 0.67
N ALA A 124 -10.60 -5.71 0.53
CA ALA A 124 -9.34 -5.38 -0.14
C ALA A 124 -8.51 -4.47 0.75
N ILE A 125 -7.18 -4.59 0.70
CA ILE A 125 -6.25 -3.71 1.41
C ILE A 125 -5.49 -2.89 0.37
N VAL A 126 -5.40 -1.59 0.60
CA VAL A 126 -4.52 -0.71 -0.17
C VAL A 126 -3.16 -0.70 0.52
N ASP A 127 -2.18 -1.41 -0.04
CA ASP A 127 -0.86 -1.63 0.56
C ASP A 127 0.27 -1.13 -0.33
N THR A 128 0.93 -0.04 0.10
CA THR A 128 2.10 0.54 -0.56
C THR A 128 3.37 -0.30 -0.43
N GLY A 129 3.37 -1.29 0.48
CA GLY A 129 4.49 -2.19 0.73
C GLY A 129 4.49 -3.43 -0.16
N SER A 130 3.41 -3.71 -0.89
CA SER A 130 3.34 -4.83 -1.85
C SER A 130 3.47 -4.33 -3.29
N SER A 131 4.36 -4.96 -4.06
CA SER A 131 4.59 -4.62 -5.47
C SER A 131 3.49 -5.13 -6.41
N TYR A 132 2.82 -6.22 -6.04
CA TYR A 132 1.82 -6.90 -6.87
C TYR A 132 0.43 -6.80 -6.25
N ILE A 133 -0.58 -6.82 -7.12
CA ILE A 133 -1.96 -7.09 -6.73
C ILE A 133 -2.06 -8.58 -6.40
N SER A 134 -2.46 -8.88 -5.18
CA SER A 134 -2.61 -10.26 -4.69
C SER A 134 -4.06 -10.58 -4.36
N GLY A 135 -4.41 -11.85 -4.46
CA GLY A 135 -5.73 -12.38 -4.12
C GLY A 135 -5.64 -13.87 -3.82
N PRO A 136 -6.76 -14.51 -3.45
CA PRO A 136 -6.75 -15.94 -3.23
C PRO A 136 -6.43 -16.70 -4.53
N ALA A 137 -5.68 -17.79 -4.39
CA ALA A 137 -4.98 -18.42 -5.52
C ALA A 137 -5.92 -18.94 -6.62
N ALA A 138 -7.12 -19.39 -6.25
CA ALA A 138 -8.11 -19.90 -7.21
C ALA A 138 -8.65 -18.79 -8.13
N GLU A 139 -8.94 -17.63 -7.55
CA GLU A 139 -9.42 -16.44 -8.25
C GLU A 139 -8.32 -15.85 -9.14
N ILE A 140 -7.09 -15.76 -8.63
CA ILE A 140 -5.94 -15.31 -9.44
C ILE A 140 -5.69 -16.24 -10.63
N SER A 141 -5.68 -17.56 -10.40
CA SER A 141 -5.51 -18.54 -11.48
C SER A 141 -6.59 -18.42 -12.56
N SER A 142 -7.83 -18.11 -12.15
CA SER A 142 -8.93 -17.86 -13.07
C SER A 142 -8.72 -16.59 -13.89
N ILE A 143 -8.30 -15.48 -13.25
CA ILE A 143 -7.97 -14.22 -13.95
C ILE A 143 -6.87 -14.45 -14.97
N VAL A 144 -5.78 -15.12 -14.58
CA VAL A 144 -4.63 -15.45 -15.43
C VAL A 144 -5.08 -16.23 -16.67
N THR A 145 -5.92 -17.25 -16.46
CA THR A 145 -6.48 -18.06 -17.56
C THR A 145 -7.34 -17.20 -18.48
N SER A 146 -8.19 -16.33 -17.91
CA SER A 146 -9.08 -15.44 -18.69
C SER A 146 -8.32 -14.41 -19.53
N ILE A 147 -7.15 -13.96 -19.09
CA ILE A 147 -6.31 -13.01 -19.85
C ILE A 147 -5.27 -13.69 -20.74
N GLY A 148 -5.18 -15.02 -20.72
CA GLY A 148 -4.21 -15.79 -21.51
C GLY A 148 -2.77 -15.69 -21.01
N ALA A 149 -2.54 -15.30 -19.75
CA ALA A 149 -1.22 -15.24 -19.16
C ALA A 149 -0.70 -16.64 -18.78
N THR A 150 0.62 -16.78 -18.71
CA THR A 150 1.27 -18.06 -18.40
C THR A 150 1.80 -18.04 -16.96
N SER A 151 1.64 -19.15 -16.24
CA SER A 151 2.22 -19.30 -14.90
C SER A 151 3.74 -19.37 -14.96
N LEU A 152 4.38 -18.57 -14.13
CA LEU A 152 5.76 -18.76 -13.70
C LEU A 152 5.79 -19.59 -12.42
N ALA A 153 6.98 -19.75 -11.84
CA ALA A 153 7.16 -20.36 -10.53
C ALA A 153 6.54 -19.49 -9.40
N GLU A 154 6.23 -20.12 -8.27
CA GLU A 154 5.82 -19.45 -7.02
C GLU A 154 4.56 -18.56 -7.08
N GLY A 155 3.70 -18.75 -8.08
CA GLY A 155 2.45 -18.00 -8.21
C GLY A 155 2.59 -16.64 -8.88
N GLU A 156 3.73 -16.39 -9.56
CA GLU A 156 3.90 -15.26 -10.48
C GLU A 156 3.39 -15.60 -11.89
N TYR A 157 3.04 -14.57 -12.67
CA TYR A 157 2.46 -14.72 -14.00
C TYR A 157 2.98 -13.67 -14.97
N THR A 158 3.16 -14.05 -16.23
CA THR A 158 3.53 -13.12 -17.32
C THR A 158 2.58 -13.28 -18.50
N ALA A 159 2.18 -12.15 -19.10
CA ALA A 159 1.44 -12.09 -20.34
C ALA A 159 2.39 -12.04 -21.54
#